data_AF-A0A7G9R7R1-F1
#
_entry.id   AF-A0A7G9R7R1-F1
#
_cell.length_a   1.000
_cell.length_b   1.000
_cell.length_c   1.000
_cell.angle_alpha   90.00
_cell.angle_beta   90.00
_cell.angle_gamma   90.00
#
_symmetry.space_group_name_H-M   'P 1'
#
loop_
_entity.id
_entity.type
_entity.pdbx_description
1 polymer ?
#
loop_
_entity_poly.entity_id
_entity_poly.type
_entity_poly.pdbx_seq_one_letter_code
_entity_poly.pdbx_strand_id
1 'polypeptide(L)'
;MAVTAIDVQVDDVSAAVALLSAAYGWAVTADEPGFGELLAGDLRVMLSRDAMVDWGRTSGVILHDYVDDVATTVERAVAAGAELLMGPVRTDWGTESAYLRGPGNLIVDVCRDVPR
;
A
#
# COMPACT_ATOMS: atom_id res chain seq x y z
N MET A 1 -9.12 1.78 22.71
CA MET A 1 -9.30 0.85 21.57
C MET A 1 -8.70 1.53 20.36
N ALA A 2 -7.83 0.85 19.61
CA ALA A 2 -7.19 1.38 18.41
C ALA A 2 -7.40 0.40 17.26
N VAL A 3 -7.69 0.93 16.06
CA VAL A 3 -7.68 0.14 14.82
C VAL A 3 -6.23 -0.02 14.39
N THR A 4 -5.77 -1.25 14.23
CA THR A 4 -4.34 -1.58 14.00
C THR A 4 -4.12 -2.49 12.79
N ALA A 5 -5.19 -2.90 12.12
CA ALA A 5 -5.11 -3.77 10.97
C ALA A 5 -6.21 -3.44 9.95
N ILE A 6 -5.93 -3.72 8.69
CA ILE A 6 -6.87 -3.72 7.58
C ILE A 6 -6.69 -5.00 6.76
N ASP A 7 -7.79 -5.64 6.39
CA ASP A 7 -7.81 -6.74 5.42
C ASP A 7 -8.12 -6.19 4.03
N VAL A 8 -7.31 -6.58 3.05
CA VAL A 8 -7.49 -6.24 1.64
C VAL A 8 -7.66 -7.53 0.85
N GLN A 9 -8.78 -7.63 0.14
CA GLN A 9 -9.01 -8.75 -0.75
C GLN A 9 -8.10 -8.65 -1.98
N VAL A 10 -7.36 -9.72 -2.27
CA VAL A 10 -6.47 -9.84 -3.44
C VAL A 10 -6.65 -11.19 -4.13
N ASP A 11 -6.44 -11.25 -5.44
CA ASP A 11 -6.52 -12.52 -6.17
C ASP A 11 -5.29 -13.38 -5.90
N ASP A 12 -4.09 -12.78 -5.92
CA ASP A 12 -2.81 -13.46 -5.72
C ASP A 12 -2.10 -12.86 -4.50
N VAL A 13 -2.10 -13.60 -3.39
CA VAL A 13 -1.55 -13.16 -2.11
C VAL A 13 -0.03 -13.02 -2.19
N SER A 14 0.69 -14.03 -2.68
CA SER A 14 2.15 -14.00 -2.74
C SER A 14 2.66 -12.92 -3.69
N ALA A 15 1.99 -12.70 -4.83
CA ALA A 15 2.34 -11.58 -5.72
C ALA A 15 2.10 -10.22 -5.04
N ALA A 16 1.01 -10.08 -4.29
CA ALA A 16 0.69 -8.86 -3.54
C ALA A 16 1.71 -8.58 -2.42
N VAL A 17 2.09 -9.60 -1.64
CA VAL A 17 3.14 -9.51 -0.61
C VAL A 17 4.46 -9.08 -1.22
N ALA A 18 4.90 -9.76 -2.30
CA ALA A 18 6.15 -9.46 -2.98
C ALA A 18 6.17 -8.02 -3.52
N LEU A 19 5.08 -7.57 -4.15
CA LEU A 19 4.96 -6.21 -4.67
C LEU A 19 5.07 -5.18 -3.54
N LEU A 20 4.27 -5.31 -2.48
CA LEU A 20 4.23 -4.31 -1.41
C LEU A 20 5.56 -4.24 -0.64
N SER A 21 6.19 -5.38 -0.39
CA SER A 21 7.49 -5.40 0.26
C SER A 21 8.58 -4.78 -0.62
N ALA A 22 8.62 -5.11 -1.91
CA ALA A 22 9.62 -4.55 -2.83
C ALA A 22 9.40 -3.04 -3.12
N ALA A 23 8.15 -2.63 -3.31
CA ALA A 23 7.79 -1.27 -3.70
C ALA A 23 7.91 -0.26 -2.54
N TYR A 24 7.45 -0.66 -1.35
CA TYR A 24 7.30 0.25 -0.21
C TYR A 24 8.22 -0.09 0.95
N GLY A 25 8.83 -1.28 0.98
CA GLY A 25 9.71 -1.72 2.06
C GLY A 25 8.96 -2.19 3.30
N TRP A 26 7.66 -2.49 3.16
CA TRP A 26 6.86 -3.03 4.27
C TRP A 26 7.38 -4.40 4.66
N ALA A 27 7.47 -4.64 5.97
CA ALA A 27 8.05 -5.86 6.50
C ALA A 27 7.04 -7.00 6.42
N VAL A 28 7.41 -8.11 5.77
CA VAL A 28 6.57 -9.31 5.69
C VAL A 28 6.60 -10.03 7.03
N THR A 29 5.43 -10.22 7.63
CA THR A 29 5.25 -10.97 8.91
C THR A 29 4.58 -12.31 8.70
N ALA A 30 3.86 -12.50 7.59
CA ALA A 30 3.34 -13.79 7.13
C ALA A 30 3.26 -13.83 5.60
N ASP A 31 3.55 -15.00 5.01
CA ASP A 31 3.40 -15.29 3.57
C ASP A 31 3.03 -16.77 3.41
N GLU A 32 1.73 -17.03 3.44
CA GLU A 32 1.12 -18.35 3.29
C GLU A 32 0.23 -18.37 2.02
N PRO A 33 -0.08 -19.54 1.44
CA PRO A 33 -0.78 -19.63 0.15
C PRO A 33 -2.12 -18.88 0.04
N GLY A 34 -2.80 -18.63 1.17
CA GLY A 34 -4.09 -17.90 1.21
C GLY A 34 -4.09 -16.66 2.10
N PHE A 35 -2.97 -16.36 2.76
CA PHE A 35 -2.88 -15.27 3.74
C PHE A 35 -1.48 -14.65 3.72
N GLY A 36 -1.43 -13.33 3.58
CA GLY A 36 -0.22 -12.54 3.70
C GLY A 36 -0.41 -11.45 4.74
N GLU A 37 0.65 -11.11 5.46
CA GLU A 37 0.65 -9.98 6.38
C GLU A 37 1.92 -9.16 6.17
N LEU A 38 1.74 -7.84 6.01
CA LEU A 38 2.83 -6.89 6.00
C LEU A 38 2.62 -5.82 7.08
N LEU A 39 3.72 -5.32 7.60
CA LEU A 39 3.75 -4.21 8.54
C LEU A 39 4.17 -2.91 7.82
N ALA A 40 3.24 -1.97 7.74
CA ALA A 40 3.44 -0.60 7.22
C ALA A 40 3.49 0.37 8.41
N GLY A 41 4.69 0.56 8.97
CA GLY A 41 4.86 1.26 10.25
C GLY A 41 4.23 0.46 11.40
N ASP A 42 3.17 0.99 12.01
CA ASP A 42 2.41 0.29 13.07
C ASP A 42 1.10 -0.36 12.56
N LEU A 43 0.76 -0.14 11.29
CA LEU A 43 -0.45 -0.70 10.67
C LEU A 43 -0.14 -2.06 10.04
N ARG A 44 -0.92 -3.08 10.41
CA ARG A 44 -0.91 -4.37 9.71
C ARG A 44 -1.79 -4.30 8.46
N VAL A 45 -1.21 -4.64 7.32
CA VAL A 45 -1.94 -4.84 6.07
C VAL A 45 -2.01 -6.34 5.82
N MET A 46 -3.19 -6.90 6.03
CA MET A 46 -3.49 -8.30 5.82
C MET A 46 -4.07 -8.49 4.41
N LEU A 47 -3.64 -9.54 3.73
CA LEU A 47 -3.97 -9.84 2.34
C LEU A 47 -4.56 -11.23 2.29
N SER A 48 -5.79 -11.35 1.79
CA SER A 48 -6.47 -12.64 1.68
C SER A 48 -7.28 -12.71 0.40
N ARG A 49 -7.47 -13.91 -0.15
CA ARG A 49 -8.44 -14.13 -1.24
C ARG A 49 -9.87 -14.23 -0.70
N ASP A 50 -10.02 -14.94 0.41
CA ASP A 50 -11.28 -15.30 1.03
C ASP A 50 -11.27 -14.87 2.51
N ALA A 51 -12.46 -14.71 3.09
CA ALA A 51 -12.64 -14.39 4.51
C ALA A 51 -13.69 -15.31 5.13
N MET A 52 -13.76 -15.32 6.46
CA MET A 52 -14.76 -16.10 7.21
C MET A 52 -16.20 -15.57 7.07
N VAL A 53 -16.35 -14.39 6.45
CA VAL A 53 -17.63 -13.72 6.19
C VAL A 53 -17.67 -13.31 4.73
N ASP A 54 -18.88 -13.12 4.20
CA ASP A 54 -19.04 -12.56 2.86
C ASP A 54 -18.42 -11.17 2.81
N TRP A 55 -17.44 -11.01 1.92
CA TRP A 55 -16.73 -9.77 1.66
C TRP A 55 -16.44 -9.65 0.16
N GLY A 56 -15.98 -8.48 -0.27
CA GLY A 56 -15.71 -8.23 -1.68
C GLY A 56 -14.54 -7.28 -1.87
N ARG A 57 -14.17 -7.08 -3.14
CA ARG A 57 -12.99 -6.29 -3.50
C ARG A 57 -13.13 -4.88 -2.95
N THR A 58 -12.22 -4.52 -2.05
CA THR A 58 -12.11 -3.17 -1.52
C THR A 58 -11.90 -2.20 -2.69
N SER A 59 -12.63 -1.09 -2.71
CA SER A 59 -12.47 0.00 -3.68
C SER A 59 -12.66 1.34 -2.99
N GLY A 60 -11.94 2.37 -3.43
CA GLY A 60 -11.99 3.70 -2.81
C GLY A 60 -11.23 3.81 -1.49
N VAL A 61 -10.26 2.92 -1.23
CA VAL A 61 -9.35 3.01 -0.09
C VAL A 61 -7.97 3.45 -0.57
N ILE A 62 -7.43 4.48 0.08
CA ILE A 62 -6.06 4.96 -0.11
C ILE A 62 -5.31 4.77 1.21
N LEU A 63 -4.15 4.12 1.17
CA LEU A 63 -3.21 4.08 2.29
C LEU A 63 -2.15 5.16 2.09
N HIS A 64 -2.03 6.06 3.06
CA HIS A 64 -1.00 7.10 3.05
C HIS A 64 0.25 6.56 3.73
N ASP A 65 1.32 6.40 2.95
CA ASP A 65 2.63 5.95 3.41
C ASP A 65 3.58 7.15 3.45
N TYR A 66 3.93 7.59 4.67
CA TYR A 66 4.79 8.74 4.87
C TYR A 66 6.25 8.36 4.67
N VAL A 67 6.90 9.02 3.73
CA VAL A 67 8.28 8.73 3.32
C VAL A 67 9.14 9.99 3.31
N ASP A 68 10.46 9.85 3.45
CA ASP A 68 11.36 11.00 3.43
C ASP A 68 11.48 11.62 2.03
N ASP A 69 11.44 10.78 0.99
CA ASP A 69 11.58 11.16 -0.42
C ASP A 69 10.56 10.43 -1.30
N VAL A 70 9.58 11.21 -1.77
CA VAL A 70 8.49 10.73 -2.63
C VAL A 70 9.03 10.28 -3.99
N ALA A 71 9.95 11.03 -4.60
CA ALA A 71 10.46 10.72 -5.95
C ALA A 71 11.26 9.41 -5.94
N THR A 72 12.18 9.25 -4.98
CA THR A 72 12.96 8.03 -4.81
C THR A 72 12.05 6.82 -4.54
N THR A 73 11.01 7.00 -3.72
CA THR A 73 10.05 5.93 -3.42
C THR A 73 9.23 5.53 -4.65
N VAL A 74 8.78 6.50 -5.46
CA VAL A 74 8.06 6.25 -6.72
C VAL A 74 8.94 5.45 -7.69
N GLU A 75 10.20 5.83 -7.87
CA GLU A 75 11.14 5.12 -8.74
C GLU A 75 11.30 3.66 -8.32
N ARG A 76 11.50 3.41 -7.02
CA ARG A 76 11.56 2.05 -6.46
C ARG A 76 10.26 1.28 -6.71
N ALA A 77 9.11 1.90 -6.44
CA ALA A 77 7.82 1.25 -6.57
C ALA A 77 7.52 0.88 -8.03
N VAL A 78 7.79 1.77 -8.98
CA VAL A 78 7.63 1.49 -10.42
C VAL A 78 8.60 0.39 -10.88
N ALA A 79 9.85 0.40 -10.42
CA ALA A 79 10.80 -0.68 -10.71
C ALA A 79 10.37 -2.04 -10.16
N ALA A 80 9.64 -2.06 -9.03
CA ALA A 80 9.03 -3.27 -8.46
C ALA A 80 7.73 -3.70 -9.16
N GLY A 81 7.23 -2.92 -10.12
CA GLY A 81 6.04 -3.23 -10.92
C GLY A 81 4.76 -2.51 -10.49
N ALA A 82 4.82 -1.54 -9.58
CA ALA A 82 3.67 -0.69 -9.27
C ALA A 82 3.36 0.27 -10.43
N GLU A 83 2.08 0.50 -10.70
CA GLU A 83 1.64 1.47 -11.69
C GLU A 83 1.50 2.86 -11.04
N LEU A 84 2.24 3.86 -11.53
CA LEU A 84 2.06 5.25 -11.13
C LEU A 84 0.78 5.81 -11.78
N LEU A 85 -0.19 6.20 -10.95
CA LEU A 85 -1.47 6.76 -11.40
C LEU A 85 -1.41 8.28 -11.50
N MET A 86 -0.70 8.93 -10.57
CA MET A 86 -0.56 10.39 -10.51
C MET A 86 0.63 10.82 -9.66
N GLY A 87 1.26 11.94 -10.02
CA GLY A 87 2.32 12.58 -9.25
C GLY A 87 3.73 12.14 -9.67
N PRO A 88 4.78 12.53 -8.91
CA PRO A 88 4.74 13.37 -7.71
C PRO A 88 4.10 14.75 -7.96
N VAL A 89 3.28 15.22 -7.04
CA VAL A 89 2.58 16.51 -7.12
C VAL A 89 2.48 17.15 -5.75
N ARG A 90 2.54 18.50 -5.71
CA ARG A 90 2.21 19.24 -4.50
C ARG A 90 0.70 19.41 -4.38
N THR A 91 0.16 19.09 -3.22
CA THR A 91 -1.26 19.15 -2.92
C THR A 91 -1.63 20.47 -2.26
N ASP A 92 -2.89 20.90 -2.40
CA ASP A 92 -3.38 22.15 -1.81
C ASP A 92 -3.42 22.12 -0.27
N TRP A 93 -3.27 20.95 0.34
CA TRP A 93 -3.27 20.75 1.78
C TRP A 93 -1.85 20.68 2.38
N GLY A 94 -0.80 20.79 1.56
CA GLY A 94 0.57 20.98 2.02
C GLY A 94 1.41 19.71 2.05
N THR A 95 1.13 18.74 1.18
CA THR A 95 2.00 17.58 0.97
C THR A 95 2.58 17.53 -0.42
N GLU A 96 3.69 16.81 -0.56
CA GLU A 96 4.10 16.21 -1.82
C GLU A 96 3.59 14.76 -1.81
N SER A 97 2.85 14.36 -2.85
CA SER A 97 2.15 13.07 -2.94
C SER A 97 2.34 12.43 -4.30
N ALA A 98 2.38 11.11 -4.34
CA ALA A 98 2.26 10.31 -5.56
C ALA A 98 1.38 9.10 -5.32
N TYR A 99 0.43 8.87 -6.21
CA TYR A 99 -0.58 7.81 -6.09
C TYR A 99 -0.20 6.65 -6.99
N LEU A 100 -0.04 5.46 -6.40
CA LEU A 100 0.30 4.24 -7.12
C LEU A 100 -0.78 3.17 -6.93
N ARG A 101 -0.98 2.36 -7.96
CA ARG A 101 -1.85 1.18 -7.87
C ARG A 101 -1.18 0.12 -7.00
N GLY A 102 -1.88 -0.30 -5.95
CA GLY A 102 -1.54 -1.47 -5.16
C GLY A 102 -2.30 -2.72 -5.60
N PRO A 103 -2.11 -3.85 -4.90
CA PRO A 103 -2.87 -5.07 -5.10
C PRO A 103 -4.39 -4.87 -4.93
N GLY A 104 -5.20 -5.69 -5.62
CA GLY A 104 -6.66 -5.54 -5.58
C GLY A 104 -7.11 -4.25 -6.27
N ASN A 105 -7.85 -3.39 -5.56
CA ASN A 105 -8.08 -1.99 -5.98
C ASN A 105 -7.57 -0.98 -4.94
N LEU A 106 -6.56 -1.38 -4.16
CA LEU A 106 -5.90 -0.47 -3.22
C LEU A 106 -5.12 0.60 -3.99
N ILE A 107 -5.10 1.82 -3.45
CA ILE A 107 -4.18 2.88 -3.85
C ILE A 107 -3.23 3.14 -2.70
N VAL A 108 -1.94 3.29 -3.00
CA VAL A 108 -0.93 3.77 -2.04
C VAL A 108 -0.56 5.20 -2.42
N ASP A 109 -0.76 6.13 -1.50
CA ASP A 109 -0.25 7.50 -1.60
C ASP A 109 1.08 7.55 -0.86
N VAL A 110 2.19 7.60 -1.60
CA VAL A 110 3.50 7.86 -1.00
C VAL A 110 3.67 9.36 -0.86
N CYS A 111 3.73 9.83 0.37
CA CYS A 111 3.60 11.25 0.66
C CYS A 111 4.53 11.76 1.76
N ARG A 112 4.67 13.08 1.82
CA ARG A 112 5.34 13.77 2.90
C ARG A 112 4.80 15.18 3.06
N ASP A 113 4.90 15.72 4.27
CA ASP A 113 4.63 17.12 4.50
C ASP A 113 5.66 18.00 3.79
N VAL A 114 5.19 19.06 3.14
CA VAL A 114 6.06 20.11 2.60
C VAL A 114 5.88 21.40 3.40
N PRO A 115 6.97 22.13 3.69
CA PRO A 115 6.86 23.44 4.31
C PRO A 115 5.96 24.36 3.47
N ARG A 116 5.05 25.06 4.13
CA ARG A 116 4.21 26.10 3.52
C ARG A 116 4.99 27.38 3.25
#